data_AF-A0A2V3TZ10-F1
#
_entry.id   AF-A0A2V3TZ10-F1
#
_cell.length_a   1.000
_cell.length_b   1.000
_cell.length_c   1.000
_cell.angle_alpha   90.00
_cell.angle_beta   90.00
_cell.angle_gamma   90.00
#
_symmetry.space_group_name_H-M   'P 1'
#
loop_
_entity.id
_entity.type
_entity.pdbx_description
1 polymer ?
#
loop_
_entity_poly.entity_id
_entity_poly.type
_entity_poly.pdbx_seq_one_letter_code
_entity_poly.pdbx_strand_id
1 'polypeptide(L)'
;MPAQQFTAQMYNAFLGRAPEPNGYAWWVSLYPGMTETAFINAWAATAEAKALNPWLDSPTLTNAHIFIASLYVHLYDRIPDAAGQTYWANELQANGIAPVLLTLLGVGGTDGTVLANRTEVGVYFAEKFLAAGAAPAFAWQQSILNSVDLGLGRAKTYNITGLPSSMIYDLASEMLAASNPTGTIVGFVHNGAKLGLVPLYLTATGTTPISDARR
;
A
#
# COMPACT_ATOMS: atom_id res chain seq x y z
N MET A 1 -1.32 -16.43 -5.99
CA MET A 1 -1.84 -15.05 -5.98
C MET A 1 -1.79 -14.46 -7.39
N PRO A 2 -2.65 -13.50 -7.80
CA PRO A 2 -2.50 -12.83 -9.10
C PRO A 2 -1.15 -12.09 -9.22
N ALA A 3 -0.58 -12.06 -10.43
CA ALA A 3 0.73 -11.45 -10.72
C ALA A 3 0.80 -9.97 -10.31
N GLN A 4 -0.30 -9.25 -10.54
CA GLN A 4 -0.52 -7.84 -10.18
C GLN A 4 -0.31 -7.61 -8.68
N GLN A 5 -1.06 -8.36 -7.87
CA GLN A 5 -1.03 -8.23 -6.42
C GLN A 5 0.33 -8.63 -5.85
N PHE A 6 0.92 -9.73 -6.33
CA PHE A 6 2.22 -10.16 -5.85
C PHE A 6 3.33 -9.18 -6.22
N THR A 7 3.27 -8.58 -7.42
CA THR A 7 4.19 -7.51 -7.82
C THR A 7 4.04 -6.29 -6.91
N ALA A 8 2.81 -5.82 -6.65
CA ALA A 8 2.58 -4.72 -5.72
C ALA A 8 3.11 -5.01 -4.31
N GLN A 9 2.99 -6.25 -3.83
CA GLN A 9 3.57 -6.66 -2.55
C GLN A 9 5.09 -6.60 -2.53
N MET A 10 5.78 -6.85 -3.66
CA MET A 10 7.24 -6.69 -3.74
C MET A 10 7.65 -5.21 -3.66
N TYR A 11 6.93 -4.33 -4.35
CA TYR A 11 7.16 -2.88 -4.25
C TYR A 11 6.91 -2.38 -2.81
N ASN A 12 5.87 -2.88 -2.15
CA ASN A 12 5.63 -2.60 -0.73
C ASN A 12 6.83 -3.10 0.09
N ALA A 13 7.12 -4.41 0.07
CA ALA A 13 8.14 -5.05 0.89
C ALA A 13 9.54 -4.42 0.73
N PHE A 14 10.02 -4.30 -0.50
CA PHE A 14 11.40 -3.90 -0.77
C PHE A 14 11.60 -2.39 -0.87
N LEU A 15 10.58 -1.64 -1.31
CA LEU A 15 10.74 -0.22 -1.64
C LEU A 15 9.87 0.72 -0.80
N GLY A 16 8.90 0.19 -0.05
CA GLY A 16 7.99 0.98 0.79
C GLY A 16 7.15 2.00 0.00
N ARG A 17 6.88 1.73 -1.28
CA ARG A 17 6.18 2.64 -2.20
C ARG A 17 5.29 1.90 -3.17
N ALA A 18 4.27 2.57 -3.70
CA ALA A 18 3.45 2.04 -4.77
C ALA A 18 4.29 1.81 -6.04
N PRO A 19 3.95 0.82 -6.86
CA PRO A 19 4.68 0.54 -8.09
C PRO A 19 4.73 1.75 -9.02
N GLU A 20 5.85 1.92 -9.73
CA GLU A 20 5.80 2.75 -10.93
C GLU A 20 5.22 1.95 -12.10
N PRO A 21 4.59 2.58 -13.09
CA PRO A 21 3.74 1.87 -14.05
C PRO A 21 4.48 0.92 -14.99
N ASN A 22 5.67 1.32 -15.46
CA ASN A 22 6.37 0.61 -16.53
C ASN A 22 7.07 -0.65 -16.00
N GLY A 23 7.80 -0.53 -14.89
CA GLY A 23 8.40 -1.69 -14.23
C GLY A 23 7.35 -2.55 -13.54
N TYR A 24 6.22 -2.01 -13.07
CA TYR A 24 5.08 -2.83 -12.66
C TYR A 24 4.62 -3.75 -13.80
N ALA A 25 4.34 -3.17 -14.98
CA ALA A 25 3.92 -3.94 -16.15
C ALA A 25 4.97 -4.99 -16.55
N TRP A 26 6.25 -4.61 -16.50
CA TRP A 26 7.35 -5.52 -16.78
C TRP A 26 7.43 -6.69 -15.80
N TRP A 27 7.41 -6.44 -14.50
CA TRP A 27 7.45 -7.49 -13.47
C TRP A 27 6.22 -8.40 -13.52
N VAL A 28 5.03 -7.84 -13.74
CA VAL A 28 3.80 -8.61 -13.94
C VAL A 28 3.93 -9.56 -15.13
N SER A 29 4.59 -9.14 -16.22
CA SER A 29 4.80 -9.99 -17.40
C SER A 29 5.75 -11.17 -17.16
N LEU A 30 6.67 -11.04 -16.19
CA LEU A 30 7.64 -12.09 -15.86
C LEU A 30 7.10 -13.14 -14.89
N TYR A 31 6.20 -12.74 -14.00
CA TYR A 31 5.70 -13.60 -12.91
C TYR A 31 5.12 -14.95 -13.37
N PRO A 32 4.34 -15.05 -14.46
CA PRO A 32 3.80 -16.35 -14.91
C PRO A 32 4.85 -17.41 -15.24
N GLY A 33 6.10 -17.01 -15.50
CA GLY A 33 7.22 -17.92 -15.76
C GLY A 33 8.05 -18.29 -14.53
N MET A 34 7.66 -17.86 -13.33
CA MET A 34 8.46 -17.99 -12.10
C MET A 34 7.65 -18.59 -10.96
N THR A 35 8.33 -19.26 -10.04
CA THR A 35 7.77 -19.55 -8.71
C THR A 35 7.79 -18.28 -7.86
N GLU A 36 6.95 -18.22 -6.82
CA GLU A 36 6.96 -17.08 -5.89
C GLU A 36 8.34 -16.88 -5.24
N THR A 37 9.01 -17.98 -4.86
CA THR A 37 10.38 -17.95 -4.34
C THR A 37 11.37 -17.37 -5.35
N ALA A 38 11.31 -17.79 -6.62
CA ALA A 38 12.20 -17.28 -7.66
C ALA A 38 11.94 -15.79 -7.92
N PHE A 39 10.68 -15.38 -7.90
CA PHE A 39 10.29 -13.98 -8.09
C PHE A 39 10.77 -13.08 -6.94
N ILE A 40 10.60 -13.50 -5.69
CA ILE A 40 11.12 -12.77 -4.52
C ILE A 40 12.64 -12.63 -4.60
N ASN A 41 13.35 -13.71 -4.96
CA ASN A 41 14.80 -13.68 -5.07
C ASN A 41 15.28 -12.78 -6.23
N ALA A 42 14.55 -12.74 -7.34
CA ALA A 42 14.83 -11.83 -8.44
C ALA A 42 14.66 -10.36 -8.02
N TRP A 43 13.62 -10.05 -7.25
CA TRP A 43 13.40 -8.73 -6.64
C TRP A 43 14.51 -8.32 -5.67
N ALA A 44 14.86 -9.23 -4.76
CA ALA A 44 15.95 -9.06 -3.80
C ALA A 44 17.32 -8.81 -4.48
N ALA A 45 17.50 -9.30 -5.70
CA ALA A 45 18.72 -9.11 -6.48
C ALA A 45 18.82 -7.74 -7.17
N THR A 46 17.73 -6.96 -7.23
CA THR A 46 17.74 -5.64 -7.89
C THR A 46 18.63 -4.66 -7.15
N ALA A 47 19.26 -3.75 -7.90
CA ALA A 47 20.12 -2.71 -7.32
C ALA A 47 19.35 -1.77 -6.38
N GLU A 48 18.10 -1.45 -6.72
CA GLU A 48 17.25 -0.60 -5.89
C GLU A 48 16.91 -1.28 -4.55
N ALA A 49 16.51 -2.56 -4.57
CA ALA A 49 16.21 -3.29 -3.34
C ALA A 49 17.43 -3.38 -2.43
N LYS A 50 18.62 -3.68 -2.98
CA LYS A 50 19.88 -3.73 -2.21
C LYS A 50 20.27 -2.38 -1.62
N ALA A 51 20.10 -1.29 -2.38
CA ALA A 51 20.41 0.05 -1.92
C ALA A 51 19.53 0.47 -0.73
N LEU A 52 18.26 0.08 -0.73
CA LEU A 52 17.30 0.42 0.34
C LEU A 52 17.35 -0.56 1.52
N ASN A 53 17.80 -1.79 1.29
CA ASN A 53 17.78 -2.86 2.30
C ASN A 53 19.18 -3.47 2.42
N PRO A 54 20.07 -2.90 3.25
CA PRO A 54 21.48 -3.30 3.33
C PRO A 54 21.71 -4.79 3.65
N TRP A 55 20.74 -5.47 4.29
CA TRP A 55 20.82 -6.91 4.53
C TRP A 55 20.91 -7.73 3.23
N LEU A 56 20.28 -7.27 2.14
CA LEU A 56 20.30 -7.97 0.84
C LEU A 56 21.68 -7.94 0.16
N ASP A 57 22.55 -7.00 0.53
CA ASP A 57 23.90 -6.87 -0.02
C ASP A 57 24.98 -7.36 0.96
N SER A 58 24.80 -7.06 2.25
CA SER A 58 25.70 -7.48 3.33
C SER A 58 24.90 -8.09 4.49
N PRO A 59 24.64 -9.42 4.43
CA PRO A 59 23.83 -10.10 5.43
C PRO A 59 24.58 -10.19 6.76
N THR A 60 24.13 -9.41 7.73
CA THR A 60 24.56 -9.50 9.14
C THR A 60 23.32 -9.55 10.02
N LEU A 61 23.44 -10.07 11.24
CA LEU A 61 22.31 -10.11 12.17
C LEU A 61 21.77 -8.70 12.46
N THR A 62 22.64 -7.71 12.66
CA THR A 62 22.24 -6.31 12.86
C THR A 62 21.43 -5.78 11.68
N ASN A 63 21.89 -6.02 10.46
CA ASN A 63 21.14 -5.60 9.26
C ASN A 63 19.83 -6.38 9.11
N ALA A 64 19.77 -7.64 9.56
CA ALA A 64 18.55 -8.44 9.55
C ALA A 64 17.48 -7.81 10.45
N HIS A 65 17.84 -7.38 11.67
CA HIS A 65 16.90 -6.66 12.55
C HIS A 65 16.35 -5.40 11.89
N ILE A 66 17.22 -4.58 11.28
CA ILE A 66 16.80 -3.35 10.59
C ILE A 66 15.85 -3.68 9.43
N PHE A 67 16.20 -4.68 8.62
CA PHE A 67 15.38 -5.05 7.47
C PHE A 67 14.01 -5.62 7.88
N ILE A 68 13.94 -6.44 8.93
CA ILE A 68 12.66 -6.91 9.48
C ILE A 68 11.80 -5.73 9.98
N ALA A 69 12.39 -4.75 10.66
CA ALA A 69 11.64 -3.57 11.08
C ALA A 69 11.06 -2.81 9.87
N SER A 70 11.84 -2.64 8.80
CA SER A 70 11.36 -2.04 7.55
C SER A 70 10.24 -2.85 6.91
N LEU A 71 10.34 -4.19 6.84
CA LEU A 71 9.28 -5.04 6.29
C LEU A 71 7.96 -4.87 7.04
N TYR A 72 7.99 -4.81 8.37
CA TYR A 72 6.80 -4.58 9.17
C TYR A 72 6.17 -3.20 8.92
N VAL A 73 7.00 -2.16 8.81
CA VAL A 73 6.52 -0.80 8.47
C VAL A 73 5.92 -0.79 7.06
N HIS A 74 6.57 -1.45 6.10
CA HIS A 74 6.16 -1.48 4.69
C HIS A 74 4.91 -2.33 4.43
N LEU A 75 4.74 -3.43 5.17
CA LEU A 75 3.63 -4.35 4.96
C LEU A 75 2.43 -4.02 5.85
N TYR A 76 2.67 -3.60 7.09
CA TYR A 76 1.62 -3.52 8.13
C TYR A 76 1.49 -2.14 8.82
N ASP A 77 2.29 -1.15 8.42
CA ASP A 77 2.30 0.20 9.02
C ASP A 77 2.53 0.20 10.55
N ARG A 78 3.33 -0.74 11.03
CA ARG A 78 3.69 -0.84 12.45
C ARG A 78 5.12 -1.32 12.64
N ILE A 79 5.62 -1.13 13.86
CA ILE A 79 6.91 -1.68 14.29
C ILE A 79 6.66 -3.10 14.87
N PRO A 80 7.54 -4.09 14.64
CA PRO A 80 7.44 -5.39 15.30
C PRO A 80 7.71 -5.25 16.79
N ASP A 81 7.16 -6.16 17.60
CA ASP A 81 7.63 -6.30 18.98
C ASP A 81 9.06 -6.88 18.98
N ALA A 82 9.79 -6.67 20.09
CA ALA A 82 11.19 -7.05 20.18
C ALA A 82 11.44 -8.57 20.00
N ALA A 83 10.52 -9.41 20.50
CA ALA A 83 10.64 -10.86 20.39
C ALA A 83 10.39 -11.31 18.94
N GLY A 84 9.34 -10.79 18.31
CA GLY A 84 9.02 -11.04 16.90
C GLY A 84 10.14 -10.57 15.97
N GLN A 85 10.68 -9.37 16.18
CA GLN A 85 11.79 -8.85 15.37
C GLN A 85 13.03 -9.76 15.46
N THR A 86 13.35 -10.23 16.65
CA THR A 86 14.47 -11.14 16.89
C THR A 86 14.26 -12.49 16.24
N TYR A 87 13.05 -13.05 16.37
CA TYR A 87 12.68 -14.32 15.74
C TYR A 87 12.87 -14.24 14.22
N TRP A 88 12.27 -13.24 13.58
CA TRP A 88 12.35 -13.10 12.12
C TRP A 88 13.76 -12.76 11.63
N ALA A 89 14.55 -12.01 12.39
CA ALA A 89 15.94 -11.72 12.03
C ALA A 89 16.80 -13.01 12.01
N ASN A 90 16.55 -13.94 12.94
CA ASN A 90 17.21 -15.24 12.96
C ASN A 90 16.73 -16.14 11.80
N GLU A 91 15.42 -16.17 11.54
CA GLU A 91 14.85 -16.90 10.40
C GLU A 91 15.42 -16.39 9.07
N LEU A 92 15.58 -15.07 8.94
CA LEU A 92 16.15 -14.44 7.77
C LEU A 92 17.61 -14.85 7.54
N GLN A 93 18.40 -14.96 8.60
CA GLN A 93 19.78 -15.48 8.54
C GLN A 93 19.84 -16.97 8.19
N ALA A 94 18.92 -17.78 8.70
CA ALA A 94 18.92 -19.22 8.50
C ALA A 94 18.37 -19.64 7.13
N ASN A 95 17.29 -18.99 6.69
CA ASN A 95 16.45 -19.45 5.60
C ASN A 95 16.43 -18.49 4.39
N GLY A 96 16.98 -17.28 4.55
CA GLY A 96 16.96 -16.25 3.52
C GLY A 96 15.62 -15.54 3.39
N ILE A 97 15.52 -14.61 2.44
CA ILE A 97 14.37 -13.69 2.33
C ILE A 97 13.10 -14.37 1.83
N ALA A 98 13.16 -15.27 0.86
CA ALA A 98 11.95 -15.79 0.24
C ALA A 98 11.03 -16.57 1.22
N PRO A 99 11.53 -17.49 2.06
CA PRO A 99 10.67 -18.17 3.04
C PRO A 99 10.10 -17.21 4.08
N VAL A 100 10.90 -16.25 4.57
CA VAL A 100 10.47 -15.25 5.54
C VAL A 100 9.39 -14.36 4.95
N LEU A 101 9.62 -13.79 3.77
CA LEU A 101 8.68 -12.88 3.13
C LEU A 101 7.37 -13.59 2.77
N LEU A 102 7.40 -14.82 2.27
CA LEU A 102 6.17 -15.59 2.01
C LEU A 102 5.32 -15.76 3.27
N THR A 103 5.96 -16.01 4.41
CA THR A 103 5.24 -16.14 5.68
C THR A 103 4.63 -14.82 6.13
N LEU A 104 5.38 -13.72 6.00
CA LEU A 104 4.89 -12.37 6.30
C LEU A 104 3.76 -11.94 5.34
N LEU A 105 3.77 -12.36 4.07
CA LEU A 105 2.70 -12.04 3.14
C LEU A 105 1.40 -12.84 3.41
N GLY A 106 1.49 -13.94 4.15
CA GLY A 106 0.36 -14.82 4.48
C GLY A 106 -0.35 -14.51 5.80
N VAL A 107 -0.06 -13.39 6.45
CA VAL A 107 -0.64 -13.06 7.76
C VAL A 107 -2.11 -12.64 7.65
N GLY A 108 -2.92 -13.01 8.63
CA GLY A 108 -4.33 -12.61 8.76
C GLY A 108 -4.55 -11.46 9.75
N GLY A 109 -5.80 -11.27 10.17
CA GLY A 109 -6.17 -10.25 11.16
C GLY A 109 -5.92 -8.82 10.68
N THR A 110 -5.61 -7.92 11.60
CA THR A 110 -5.38 -6.50 11.27
C THR A 110 -4.23 -6.31 10.28
N ASP A 111 -3.12 -7.03 10.46
CA ASP A 111 -1.95 -6.94 9.57
C ASP A 111 -2.29 -7.41 8.15
N GLY A 112 -3.03 -8.52 8.03
CA GLY A 112 -3.50 -9.01 6.74
C GLY A 112 -4.39 -8.01 6.02
N THR A 113 -5.27 -7.31 6.75
CA THR A 113 -6.11 -6.23 6.19
C THR A 113 -5.27 -5.05 5.72
N VAL A 114 -4.27 -4.60 6.49
CA VAL A 114 -3.38 -3.50 6.09
C VAL A 114 -2.59 -3.87 4.83
N LEU A 115 -2.04 -5.09 4.78
CA LEU A 115 -1.32 -5.59 3.63
C LEU A 115 -2.22 -5.67 2.38
N ALA A 116 -3.44 -6.20 2.51
CA ALA A 116 -4.40 -6.30 1.42
C ALA A 116 -4.75 -4.91 0.86
N ASN A 117 -5.06 -3.96 1.73
CA ASN A 117 -5.38 -2.58 1.36
C ASN A 117 -4.21 -1.90 0.62
N ARG A 118 -2.99 -2.00 1.15
CA ARG A 118 -1.79 -1.46 0.49
C ARG A 118 -1.53 -2.12 -0.86
N THR A 119 -1.78 -3.42 -0.97
CA THR A 119 -1.63 -4.17 -2.21
C THR A 119 -2.61 -3.68 -3.27
N GLU A 120 -3.89 -3.56 -2.92
CA GLU A 120 -4.95 -3.10 -3.83
C GLU A 120 -4.70 -1.68 -4.33
N VAL A 121 -4.33 -0.76 -3.43
CA VAL A 121 -4.00 0.61 -3.79
C VAL A 121 -2.74 0.69 -4.66
N GLY A 122 -1.73 -0.12 -4.39
CA GLY A 122 -0.54 -0.20 -5.22
C GLY A 122 -0.85 -0.65 -6.66
N VAL A 123 -1.65 -1.71 -6.81
CA VAL A 123 -2.13 -2.19 -8.13
C VAL A 123 -2.90 -1.10 -8.85
N TYR A 124 -3.90 -0.53 -8.19
CA TYR A 124 -4.77 0.48 -8.76
C TYR A 124 -3.99 1.73 -9.23
N PHE A 125 -3.07 2.22 -8.39
CA PHE A 125 -2.19 3.33 -8.73
C PHE A 125 -1.38 3.03 -9.99
N ALA A 126 -0.71 1.88 -10.04
CA ALA A 126 0.13 1.50 -11.16
C ALA A 126 -0.67 1.39 -12.46
N GLU A 127 -1.82 0.71 -12.42
CA GLU A 127 -2.66 0.46 -13.60
C GLU A 127 -3.29 1.74 -14.16
N LYS A 128 -3.70 2.67 -13.30
CA LYS A 128 -4.24 3.96 -13.75
C LYS A 128 -3.19 4.83 -14.43
N PHE A 129 -1.99 4.92 -13.87
CA PHE A 129 -0.90 5.67 -14.51
C PHE A 129 -0.43 4.98 -15.80
N LEU A 130 -0.44 3.64 -15.84
CA LEU A 130 -0.12 2.88 -17.04
C LEU A 130 -1.13 3.15 -18.16
N ALA A 131 -2.43 3.09 -17.84
CA ALA A 131 -3.51 3.38 -18.79
C ALA A 131 -3.48 4.84 -19.29
N ALA A 132 -3.05 5.77 -18.45
CA ALA A 132 -2.87 7.17 -18.81
C ALA A 132 -1.58 7.45 -19.61
N GLY A 133 -0.66 6.48 -19.73
CA GLY A 133 0.66 6.69 -20.33
C GLY A 133 1.50 7.74 -19.58
N ALA A 134 1.28 7.87 -18.27
CA ALA A 134 1.88 8.92 -17.44
C ALA A 134 2.84 8.34 -16.39
N ALA A 135 3.87 9.10 -16.03
CA ALA A 135 4.78 8.75 -14.94
C ALA A 135 4.39 9.51 -13.67
N PRO A 136 4.17 8.82 -12.53
CA PRO A 136 3.89 9.48 -11.27
C PRO A 136 5.15 10.13 -10.69
N ALA A 137 4.96 11.21 -9.92
CA ALA A 137 6.02 11.74 -9.09
C ALA A 137 6.36 10.78 -7.94
N PHE A 138 7.65 10.62 -7.63
CA PHE A 138 8.11 9.69 -6.58
C PHE A 138 7.45 9.92 -5.22
N ALA A 139 7.23 11.18 -4.83
CA ALA A 139 6.56 11.54 -3.58
C ALA A 139 5.14 10.95 -3.47
N TRP A 140 4.43 10.77 -4.59
CA TRP A 140 3.08 10.20 -4.56
C TRP A 140 3.10 8.70 -4.33
N GLN A 141 4.13 8.01 -4.80
CA GLN A 141 4.25 6.57 -4.64
C GLN A 141 4.35 6.19 -3.17
N GLN A 142 5.02 7.00 -2.35
CA GLN A 142 5.08 6.81 -0.91
C GLN A 142 3.80 7.28 -0.21
N SER A 143 3.27 8.45 -0.59
CA SER A 143 2.09 9.04 0.06
C SER A 143 0.84 8.18 -0.10
N ILE A 144 0.63 7.59 -1.27
CA ILE A 144 -0.59 6.84 -1.56
C ILE A 144 -0.74 5.59 -0.69
N LEU A 145 0.36 4.86 -0.41
CA LEU A 145 0.32 3.68 0.46
C LEU A 145 0.07 4.01 1.93
N ASN A 146 0.40 5.22 2.35
CA ASN A 146 0.17 5.69 3.72
C ASN A 146 -1.27 6.20 3.90
N SER A 147 -1.97 6.50 2.79
CA SER A 147 -3.36 6.96 2.79
C SER A 147 -4.43 5.89 3.05
N VAL A 148 -4.03 4.62 3.13
CA VAL A 148 -4.94 3.46 3.11
C VAL A 148 -5.10 2.81 4.49
N ASP A 149 -5.07 3.62 5.55
CA ASP A 149 -5.11 3.19 6.94
C ASP A 149 -6.56 2.99 7.43
N LEU A 150 -7.27 2.08 6.75
CA LEU A 150 -8.71 1.82 6.99
C LEU A 150 -8.97 0.92 8.21
N GLY A 151 -7.92 0.47 8.90
CA GLY A 151 -8.02 -0.40 10.08
C GLY A 151 -8.03 0.32 11.43
N LEU A 152 -7.74 1.63 11.48
CA LEU A 152 -7.52 2.34 12.76
C LEU A 152 -8.59 3.38 13.13
N GLY A 153 -9.66 3.53 12.35
CA GLY A 153 -10.67 4.57 12.62
C GLY A 153 -10.08 5.99 12.63
N ARG A 154 -8.88 6.17 12.06
CA ARG A 154 -8.20 7.45 11.93
C ARG A 154 -8.28 7.86 10.47
N ALA A 155 -9.19 8.79 10.18
CA ALA A 155 -9.17 9.51 8.92
C ALA A 155 -7.82 10.24 8.81
N LYS A 156 -6.86 9.69 8.06
CA LYS A 156 -5.65 10.43 7.69
C LYS A 156 -5.94 11.17 6.38
N THR A 157 -5.99 12.49 6.47
CA THR A 157 -6.10 13.38 5.30
C THR A 157 -4.74 13.47 4.61
N TYR A 158 -4.64 13.01 3.37
CA TYR A 158 -3.44 13.18 2.55
C TYR A 158 -3.69 14.19 1.43
N ASN A 159 -2.85 15.22 1.38
CA ASN A 159 -2.84 16.19 0.29
C ASN A 159 -2.08 15.60 -0.90
N ILE A 160 -2.80 15.08 -1.90
CA ILE A 160 -2.19 14.70 -3.18
C ILE A 160 -2.13 15.96 -4.03
N THR A 161 -0.95 16.47 -4.39
CA THR A 161 -0.78 17.67 -5.24
C THR A 161 -0.15 17.29 -6.57
N GLY A 162 -0.76 17.70 -7.70
CA GLY A 162 -0.19 17.61 -9.04
C GLY A 162 -0.71 16.50 -9.97
N LEU A 163 -1.74 15.72 -9.59
CA LEU A 163 -2.40 14.79 -10.50
C LEU A 163 -2.94 15.49 -11.76
N PRO A 164 -2.85 14.88 -12.96
CA PRO A 164 -3.58 15.36 -14.13
C PRO A 164 -5.08 15.42 -13.81
N SER A 165 -5.76 16.49 -14.20
CA SER A 165 -7.17 16.73 -13.85
C SER A 165 -8.12 15.59 -14.25
N SER A 166 -7.76 14.83 -15.29
CA SER A 166 -8.48 13.64 -15.77
C SER A 166 -8.38 12.43 -14.84
N MET A 167 -7.38 12.38 -13.96
CA MET A 167 -7.17 11.28 -13.02
C MET A 167 -7.68 11.60 -11.61
N ILE A 168 -7.98 12.86 -11.31
CA ILE A 168 -8.36 13.32 -9.95
C ILE A 168 -9.68 12.69 -9.50
N TYR A 169 -10.70 12.69 -10.35
CA TYR A 169 -12.03 12.23 -10.00
C TYR A 169 -12.13 10.69 -10.01
N ASP A 170 -11.51 10.03 -10.98
CA ASP A 170 -11.55 8.56 -11.12
C ASP A 170 -10.68 7.87 -10.06
N LEU A 171 -9.48 8.42 -9.75
CA LEU A 171 -8.60 7.84 -8.74
C LEU A 171 -9.23 7.89 -7.34
N ALA A 172 -9.78 9.04 -6.97
CA ALA A 172 -10.40 9.22 -5.65
C ALA A 172 -11.74 8.47 -5.49
N SER A 173 -12.56 8.38 -6.54
CA SER A 173 -13.88 7.73 -6.49
C SER A 173 -13.81 6.20 -6.62
N GLU A 174 -12.86 5.66 -7.37
CA GLU A 174 -12.71 4.20 -7.53
C GLU A 174 -11.87 3.58 -6.41
N MET A 175 -10.87 4.28 -5.84
CA MET A 175 -10.19 3.81 -4.60
C MET A 175 -11.16 3.74 -3.41
N LEU A 176 -12.19 4.59 -3.43
CA LEU A 176 -13.29 4.59 -2.47
C LEU A 176 -14.25 3.40 -2.67
N ALA A 177 -14.38 2.93 -3.92
CA ALA A 177 -15.25 1.80 -4.29
C ALA A 177 -14.56 0.44 -4.09
N ALA A 178 -13.25 0.36 -4.36
CA ALA A 178 -12.44 -0.85 -4.24
C ALA A 178 -12.26 -1.30 -2.77
N SER A 179 -12.10 -0.35 -1.86
CA SER A 179 -11.88 -0.56 -0.42
C SER A 179 -13.12 -0.93 0.40
N ASN A 180 -14.25 -1.27 -0.23
CA ASN A 180 -15.55 -1.32 0.44
C ASN A 180 -16.26 -2.70 0.41
N PRO A 181 -15.92 -3.61 1.34
CA PRO A 181 -16.85 -4.64 1.77
C PRO A 181 -17.69 -4.20 2.99
N THR A 182 -17.28 -3.18 3.75
CA THR A 182 -17.86 -2.85 5.08
C THR A 182 -18.04 -1.35 5.41
N GLY A 183 -17.81 -0.44 4.47
CA GLY A 183 -18.42 0.89 4.51
C GLY A 183 -17.76 1.94 5.40
N THR A 184 -16.43 2.10 5.41
CA THR A 184 -15.83 3.28 6.05
C THR A 184 -14.52 3.74 5.40
N ILE A 185 -14.63 4.60 4.38
CA ILE A 185 -13.56 5.53 4.00
C ILE A 185 -14.04 6.95 4.28
N VAL A 186 -13.13 7.78 4.81
CA VAL A 186 -13.37 9.17 5.20
C VAL A 186 -12.61 10.13 4.27
N GLY A 187 -13.00 10.18 2.99
CA GLY A 187 -12.71 11.25 2.02
C GLY A 187 -11.25 11.48 1.57
N PHE A 188 -11.09 12.15 0.42
CA PHE A 188 -9.80 12.64 -0.10
C PHE A 188 -9.83 14.18 -0.23
N VAL A 189 -8.70 14.86 0.01
CA VAL A 189 -8.57 16.33 -0.13
C VAL A 189 -7.49 16.65 -1.16
N HIS A 190 -7.80 17.54 -2.11
CA HIS A 190 -6.86 18.05 -3.11
C HIS A 190 -6.76 19.58 -3.06
N ASN A 191 -5.54 20.09 -2.90
CA ASN A 191 -5.20 21.51 -3.09
C ASN A 191 -6.07 22.50 -2.29
N GLY A 192 -6.42 22.16 -1.04
CA GLY A 192 -7.26 22.99 -0.18
C GLY A 192 -8.75 23.03 -0.55
N ALA A 193 -9.15 22.45 -1.69
CA ALA A 193 -10.54 22.21 -2.03
C ALA A 193 -10.96 20.84 -1.48
N LYS A 194 -11.97 20.84 -0.59
CA LYS A 194 -12.69 19.60 -0.26
C LYS A 194 -13.31 19.09 -1.56
N LEU A 195 -12.79 17.99 -2.09
CA LEU A 195 -13.50 17.22 -3.11
C LEU A 195 -14.64 16.52 -2.36
N GLY A 196 -15.84 17.12 -2.38
CA GLY A 196 -17.04 16.49 -1.85
C GLY A 196 -17.19 15.11 -2.48
N LEU A 197 -17.52 14.07 -1.72
CA LEU A 197 -18.74 14.00 -0.93
C LEU A 197 -18.55 13.79 0.58
N VAL A 198 -19.25 14.68 1.28
CA VAL A 198 -19.92 14.62 2.59
C VAL A 198 -19.91 13.24 3.29
N PRO A 199 -19.69 13.19 4.62
CA PRO A 199 -19.68 11.96 5.39
C PRO A 199 -21.03 11.24 5.28
N LEU A 200 -21.02 9.91 5.16
CA LEU A 200 -22.16 9.12 5.62
C LEU A 200 -22.16 9.14 7.16
N TYR A 201 -22.56 10.27 7.75
CA TYR A 201 -23.36 10.16 8.97
C TYR A 201 -24.71 9.65 8.49
N LEU A 202 -25.07 8.41 8.85
CA LEU A 202 -26.47 8.08 9.03
C LEU A 202 -26.99 9.05 10.11
N THR A 203 -27.62 10.14 9.69
CA THR A 203 -28.50 10.92 10.56
C THR A 203 -29.69 10.04 10.86
N ALA A 204 -29.74 9.47 12.07
CA ALA A 204 -31.00 9.09 12.67
C ALA A 204 -31.78 10.38 12.91
N THR A 205 -32.84 10.56 12.14
CA THR A 205 -33.74 11.72 12.17
C THR A 205 -34.46 11.83 13.51
N GLY A 206 -34.25 12.95 14.20
CA GLY A 206 -35.21 13.52 15.16
C GLY A 206 -35.83 14.75 14.51
N THR A 207 -37.12 14.67 14.18
CA THR A 207 -37.89 15.61 13.37
C THR A 207 -38.15 16.95 14.05
N THR A 208 -37.91 18.06 13.35
CA THR A 208 -38.85 19.19 13.27
C THR A 208 -38.72 19.92 11.92
N PRO A 209 -39.83 20.32 11.26
CA PRO A 209 -39.77 21.04 9.99
C PRO A 209 -39.67 22.56 10.22
N ILE A 210 -38.83 23.25 9.43
CA ILE A 210 -38.97 24.68 9.20
C ILE A 210 -39.66 24.85 7.85
N SER A 211 -40.91 25.31 7.87
CA SER A 211 -41.59 25.87 6.71
C SER A 211 -41.37 27.38 6.69
N ASP A 212 -40.93 27.88 5.54
CA ASP A 212 -40.74 29.30 5.25
C ASP A 212 -42.07 29.99 4.85
N ALA A 213 -42.17 31.27 5.22
CA ALA A 213 -43.06 32.34 4.71
C ALA A 213 -44.60 32.15 4.63
N ARG A 214 -45.34 32.95 5.43
CA ARG A 214 -46.28 34.03 5.00
C ARG A 214 -47.15 34.56 6.17
N ARG A 215 -47.14 35.90 6.30
CA ARG A 215 -47.85 36.79 7.24
C ARG A 215 -47.31 36.88 8.65
#